data_AF-A0A5C1ADN1-F1
#
_entry.id   AF-A0A5C1ADN1-F1
#
_cell.length_a   1.000
_cell.length_b   1.000
_cell.length_c   1.000
_cell.angle_alpha   90.00
_cell.angle_beta   90.00
_cell.angle_gamma   90.00
#
_symmetry.space_group_name_H-M   'P 1'
#
loop_
_entity.id
_entity.type
_entity.pdbx_description
1 polymer ?
#
loop_
_entity_poly.entity_id
_entity_poly.type
_entity_poly.pdbx_seq_one_letter_code
_entity_poly.pdbx_strand_id
1 'polypeptide(L)'
;MVRITWENETLHVRRVVVRRDLPRAYTYAVRRAAERLGLPLAYPEAKPRAGDFWLACSPDRGWGDADPGAIGWVSPLDIDAGLNLLFATIEAVKLHPVP
;
A
#
# COMPACT_ATOMS: atom_id res chain seq x y z
N MET A 1 9.72 -1.11 -7.45
CA MET A 1 8.43 -0.45 -7.82
C MET A 1 7.49 -1.54 -8.25
N VAL A 2 6.28 -1.56 -7.72
CA VAL A 2 5.29 -2.63 -7.93
C VAL A 2 4.04 -2.04 -8.53
N ARG A 3 3.47 -2.70 -9.54
CA ARG A 3 2.21 -2.30 -10.16
C ARG A 3 1.06 -2.94 -9.39
N ILE A 4 0.18 -2.12 -8.81
CA ILE A 4 -1.09 -2.57 -8.26
C ILE A 4 -2.19 -2.05 -9.18
N THR A 5 -3.00 -2.95 -9.70
CA THR A 5 -4.18 -2.61 -10.51
C THR A 5 -5.42 -2.89 -9.69
N TRP A 6 -6.31 -1.92 -9.59
CA TRP A 6 -7.63 -2.08 -9.00
C TRP A 6 -8.67 -1.49 -9.94
N GLU A 7 -9.70 -2.28 -10.25
CA GLU A 7 -10.65 -2.00 -11.32
C GLU A 7 -9.93 -1.63 -12.63
N ASN A 8 -10.02 -0.38 -13.07
CA ASN A 8 -9.38 0.12 -14.29
C ASN A 8 -8.18 1.04 -14.01
N GLU A 9 -7.82 1.22 -12.74
CA GLU A 9 -6.74 2.11 -12.33
C GLU A 9 -5.48 1.33 -12.00
N THR A 10 -4.34 1.87 -12.43
CA THR A 10 -3.03 1.30 -12.15
C THR A 10 -2.22 2.29 -11.34
N LEU A 11 -1.75 1.85 -10.19
CA LEU A 11 -0.83 2.59 -9.35
C LEU A 11 0.57 1.96 -9.36
N HIS A 12 1.58 2.81 -9.49
CA HIS A 12 2.99 2.43 -9.37
C HIS A 12 3.45 2.59 -7.92
N VAL A 13 3.21 1.55 -7.12
CA VAL A 13 3.51 1.55 -5.69
C VAL A 13 5.01 1.44 -5.42
N ARG A 14 5.48 2.30 -4.53
CA ARG A 14 6.87 2.42 -4.09
C ARG A 14 7.01 2.30 -2.58
N ARG A 15 5.93 2.49 -1.81
CA ARG A 15 5.93 2.44 -0.35
C ARG A 15 4.54 2.11 0.14
N VAL A 16 4.44 1.28 1.17
CA VAL A 16 3.17 1.04 1.87
C VAL A 16 3.18 1.89 3.14
N VAL A 17 2.13 2.70 3.33
CA VAL A 17 1.92 3.49 4.54
C VAL A 17 0.77 2.87 5.31
N VAL A 18 0.97 2.57 6.59
CA VAL A 18 -0.01 1.84 7.39
C VAL A 18 -0.14 2.44 8.78
N ARG A 19 -1.34 2.32 9.37
CA ARG A 19 -1.61 2.76 10.74
C ARG A 19 -0.74 2.02 11.77
N ARG A 20 -0.39 2.70 12.88
CA ARG A 20 0.48 2.15 13.93
C ARG A 20 -0.22 1.18 14.89
N ASP A 21 -1.52 1.37 15.09
CA ASP A 21 -2.38 0.70 16.07
C ASP A 21 -3.26 -0.39 15.44
N LEU A 22 -2.83 -0.96 14.31
CA LEU A 22 -3.54 -2.10 13.73
C LEU A 22 -3.51 -3.32 14.66
N PRO A 23 -4.57 -4.15 14.65
CA PRO A 23 -4.54 -5.47 15.27
C PRO A 23 -3.33 -6.27 14.79
N ARG A 24 -2.72 -7.03 15.71
CA ARG A 24 -1.44 -7.74 15.47
C ARG A 24 -1.44 -8.59 14.19
N ALA A 25 -2.56 -9.25 13.88
CA ALA A 25 -2.72 -10.05 12.67
C ALA A 25 -2.55 -9.21 11.40
N TYR A 26 -3.18 -8.03 11.35
CA TYR A 26 -3.08 -7.11 10.22
C TYR A 26 -1.69 -6.51 10.11
N THR A 27 -1.10 -6.07 11.22
CA THR A 27 0.29 -5.57 11.24
C THR A 27 1.26 -6.60 10.66
N TYR A 28 1.10 -7.88 11.03
CA TYR A 28 1.92 -8.96 10.49
C TYR A 28 1.67 -9.19 9.00
N ALA A 29 0.41 -9.20 8.57
CA ALA A 29 0.03 -9.41 7.17
C ALA A 29 0.61 -8.32 6.26
N VAL A 30 0.43 -7.04 6.62
CA VAL A 30 0.96 -5.89 5.86
C VAL A 30 2.47 -5.95 5.77
N ARG A 31 3.15 -6.21 6.88
CA ARG A 31 4.61 -6.31 6.90
C ARG A 31 5.12 -7.42 6.00
N ARG A 32 4.53 -8.62 6.10
CA ARG A 32 4.91 -9.76 5.27
C ARG A 32 4.68 -9.48 3.78
N ALA A 33 3.59 -8.79 3.44
CA ALA A 33 3.29 -8.44 2.06
C ALA A 33 4.29 -7.42 1.51
N ALA A 34 4.57 -6.36 2.27
CA ALA A 34 5.54 -5.32 1.90
C ALA A 34 6.95 -5.91 1.73
N GLU A 35 7.41 -6.75 2.67
CA GLU A 35 8.70 -7.45 2.58
C GLU A 35 8.81 -8.31 1.31
N ARG A 36 7.77 -9.10 0.99
CA ARG A 36 7.75 -9.95 -0.21
C ARG A 36 7.76 -9.16 -1.51
N LEU A 37 7.20 -7.96 -1.50
CA LEU A 37 7.15 -7.06 -2.65
C LEU A 37 8.37 -6.12 -2.71
N GLY A 38 9.30 -6.20 -1.75
CA GLY A 38 10.44 -5.28 -1.64
C GLY A 38 10.01 -3.82 -1.44
N LEU A 39 8.85 -3.59 -0.81
CA LEU A 39 8.31 -2.27 -0.56
C LEU A 39 8.66 -1.80 0.86
N PRO A 40 9.23 -0.60 1.04
CA PRO A 40 9.41 -0.01 2.35
C PRO A 40 8.06 0.25 3.03
N LEU A 41 8.06 0.15 4.36
CA LEU A 41 6.95 0.55 5.22
C LEU A 41 7.15 1.96 5.78
N ALA A 42 6.05 2.70 5.89
CA ALA A 42 5.97 3.96 6.61
C ALA A 42 4.67 4.05 7.41
N TYR A 43 4.53 5.14 8.16
CA TYR A 43 3.44 5.40 9.09
C TYR A 43 2.80 6.76 8.81
N PRO A 44 1.64 7.08 9.43
CA PRO A 44 0.82 8.24 9.05
C PRO A 44 1.49 9.62 9.19
N GLU A 45 2.54 9.73 10.00
CA GLU A 45 3.32 10.96 10.14
C GLU A 45 4.29 11.22 8.96
N ALA A 46 4.47 10.24 8.07
CA ALA A 46 5.33 10.40 6.90
C ALA A 46 4.73 11.42 5.93
N LYS A 47 5.57 12.29 5.35
CA LYS A 47 5.15 13.16 4.24
C LYS A 47 4.61 12.30 3.10
N PRO A 48 3.38 12.54 2.60
CA PRO A 48 2.82 11.87 1.43
C PRO A 48 3.68 12.11 0.18
N ARG A 49 3.80 11.08 -0.65
CA ARG A 49 4.60 11.09 -1.88
C ARG A 49 3.91 10.25 -2.95
N ALA A 50 4.17 10.58 -4.22
CA ALA A 50 3.74 9.77 -5.35
C ALA A 50 4.24 8.31 -5.23
N GLY A 51 3.34 7.36 -5.49
CA GLY A 51 3.57 5.94 -5.35
C GLY A 51 3.41 5.42 -3.91
N ASP A 52 2.94 6.24 -2.97
CA ASP A 52 2.49 5.73 -1.68
C ASP A 52 1.17 4.95 -1.83
N PHE A 53 1.09 3.84 -1.12
CA PHE A 53 -0.14 3.07 -0.93
C PHE A 53 -0.54 3.14 0.55
N TRP A 54 -1.51 3.99 0.86
CA TRP A 54 -2.00 4.27 2.21
C TRP A 54 -3.09 3.27 2.58
N LEU A 55 -2.72 2.32 3.43
CA LEU A 55 -3.59 1.25 3.87
C LEU A 55 -4.14 1.55 5.25
N ALA A 56 -5.46 1.65 5.35
CA ALA A 56 -6.20 1.85 6.59
C ALA A 56 -5.80 3.09 7.39
N CYS A 57 -5.28 4.12 6.71
CA CYS A 57 -4.89 5.37 7.35
C CYS A 57 -4.96 6.55 6.38
N SER A 58 -4.96 7.76 6.94
CA SER A 58 -4.74 9.03 6.25
C SER A 58 -3.55 9.74 6.90
N PRO A 59 -2.91 10.70 6.21
CA PRO A 59 -1.77 11.43 6.77
C PRO A 59 -2.20 12.32 7.95
N ASP A 60 -1.44 12.29 9.05
CA ASP A 60 -1.75 13.08 10.26
C ASP A 60 -1.72 14.60 10.01
N ARG A 61 -0.89 15.03 9.05
CA ARG A 61 -0.71 16.44 8.68
C ARG A 61 -1.47 16.83 7.41
N GLY A 62 -2.40 15.97 6.96
CA GLY A 62 -3.10 16.13 5.69
C GLY A 62 -2.23 15.81 4.47
N TRP A 63 -2.87 15.87 3.30
CA TRP A 63 -2.26 15.47 2.02
C TRP A 63 -1.27 16.51 1.46
N GLY A 64 -1.36 17.77 1.89
CA GLY A 64 -0.54 18.86 1.36
C GLY A 64 -0.70 19.01 -0.15
N ASP A 65 0.42 19.16 -0.87
CA ASP A 65 0.47 19.28 -2.33
C ASP A 65 0.57 17.93 -3.06
N ALA A 66 0.29 16.83 -2.37
CA ALA A 66 0.41 15.52 -2.98
C ALA A 66 -0.72 15.31 -3.99
N ASP A 67 -0.36 14.94 -5.22
CA ASP A 67 -1.31 14.58 -6.27
C ASP A 67 -2.12 13.34 -5.85
N PRO A 68 -3.45 13.47 -5.68
CA PRO A 68 -4.30 12.34 -5.30
C PRO A 68 -4.26 11.20 -6.32
N GLY A 69 -4.09 11.49 -7.62
CA GLY A 69 -4.03 10.46 -8.66
C GLY A 69 -2.72 9.65 -8.64
N ALA A 70 -1.70 10.15 -7.94
CA ALA A 70 -0.42 9.48 -7.76
C ALA A 70 -0.34 8.68 -6.45
N ILE A 71 -1.41 8.63 -5.67
CA ILE A 71 -1.46 7.96 -4.36
C ILE A 71 -2.62 6.97 -4.33
N GLY A 72 -2.34 5.75 -3.87
CA GLY A 72 -3.39 4.79 -3.56
C GLY A 72 -3.85 4.96 -2.13
N TRP A 73 -5.16 5.00 -1.92
CA TRP A 73 -5.73 5.07 -0.58
C TRP A 73 -6.79 3.98 -0.40
N VAL A 74 -6.71 3.28 0.73
CA VAL A 74 -7.68 2.28 1.15
C VAL A 74 -8.22 2.69 2.52
N SER A 75 -9.54 2.82 2.59
CA SER A 75 -10.26 3.13 3.81
C SER A 75 -9.92 2.14 4.93
N PRO A 76 -9.87 2.56 6.21
CA PRO A 76 -9.73 1.66 7.34
C PRO A 76 -10.79 0.55 7.40
N LEU A 77 -11.98 0.80 6.85
CA LEU A 77 -13.06 -0.19 6.78
C LEU A 77 -12.80 -1.29 5.74
N ASP A 78 -11.88 -1.06 4.81
CA ASP A 78 -11.59 -1.92 3.65
C ASP A 78 -10.17 -2.51 3.69
N ILE A 79 -9.58 -2.60 4.88
CA ILE A 79 -8.20 -3.10 5.05
C ILE A 79 -7.99 -4.49 4.43
N ASP A 80 -9.00 -5.37 4.52
CA ASP A 80 -8.97 -6.71 3.92
C ASP A 80 -8.86 -6.63 2.39
N ALA A 81 -9.58 -5.71 1.75
CA ALA A 81 -9.50 -5.51 0.31
C ALA A 81 -8.10 -5.01 -0.10
N GLY A 82 -7.54 -4.05 0.64
CA GLY A 82 -6.18 -3.56 0.39
C GLY A 82 -5.10 -4.64 0.60
N LEU A 83 -5.26 -5.50 1.60
CA LEU A 83 -4.39 -6.66 1.80
C LEU A 83 -4.53 -7.69 0.69
N ASN A 84 -5.74 -7.99 0.25
CA ASN A 84 -6.00 -8.90 -0.86
C ASN A 84 -5.34 -8.39 -2.15
N LEU A 85 -5.34 -7.08 -2.41
CA LEU A 85 -4.62 -6.49 -3.55
C LEU A 85 -3.12 -6.71 -3.45
N LEU A 86 -2.51 -6.50 -2.28
CA LEU A 86 -1.09 -6.77 -2.07
C LEU A 86 -0.76 -8.25 -2.27
N PHE A 87 -1.58 -9.16 -1.76
CA PHE A 87 -1.37 -10.61 -1.92
C PHE A 87 -1.59 -11.09 -3.37
N ALA A 88 -2.62 -10.59 -4.05
CA ALA A 88 -2.84 -10.88 -5.46
C ALA A 88 -1.65 -10.41 -6.32
N THR A 89 -1.08 -9.25 -5.98
CA THR A 89 0.11 -8.72 -6.64
C THR A 89 1.33 -9.63 -6.41
N ILE A 90 1.51 -10.16 -5.20
CA ILE A 90 2.57 -11.15 -4.92
C ILE A 90 2.41 -12.39 -5.80
N GLU A 91 1.20 -12.93 -5.92
CA GLU A 91 0.97 -14.11 -6.77
C GLU A 91 1.21 -13.81 -8.25
N ALA A 92 0.81 -12.64 -8.73
CA ALA A 92 1.06 -12.22 -10.12
C ALA A 92 2.57 -12.10 -10.43
N VAL A 93 3.37 -11.53 -9.51
CA VAL A 93 4.82 -11.42 -9.66
C VAL A 93 5.49 -12.80 -9.67
N LYS A 94 4.99 -13.78 -8.92
CA LYS A 94 5.51 -15.16 -8.96
C LYS A 94 5.24 -15.86 -10.29
N LEU A 95 4.08 -15.63 -10.89
CA LEU A 95 3.68 -16.26 -12.16
C LEU A 95 4.42 -15.66 -13.36
N HIS A 96 4.81 -14.38 -13.27
CA HIS A 96 5.54 -13.67 -14.30
C HIS A 96 6.75 -12.93 -13.70
N PRO A 97 7.81 -13.65 -13.31
CA PRO A 97 9.03 -13.02 -12.85
C PRO A 97 9.60 -12.18 -14.01
N VAL A 98 9.66 -10.87 -13.83
CA VAL A 98 10.34 -9.99 -14.79
C VAL A 98 11.83 -10.35 -14.75
N PRO A 99 12.47 -10.67 -15.91
CA PRO A 99 13.88 -11.02 -15.97
C PRO A 99 14.81 -9.86 -15.59
#